data_AF-A0A3D4E5Y6-F1
#
_entry.id   AF-A0A3D4E5Y6-F1
#
_cell.length_a   1.000
_cell.length_b   1.000
_cell.length_c   1.000
_cell.angle_alpha   90.00
_cell.angle_beta   90.00
_cell.angle_gamma   90.00
#
_symmetry.space_group_name_H-M   'P 1'
#
loop_
_entity.id
_entity.type
_entity.pdbx_description
1 polymer ?
#
loop_
_entity_poly.entity_id
_entity_poly.type
_entity_poly.pdbx_seq_one_letter_code
_entity_poly.pdbx_strand_id
1 'polypeptide(L)' 'MSFEQKSSYSYEDIIQCGEGKLFGPGNAQLPLPPMLMFDRITNVSIDGGANGKGVIEAEFDINPDLWFFDCHFKGDP' A
#
# COMPACT_ATOMS: atom_id res chain seq x y z
N MET A 1 1.06 22.39 -2.02
CA MET A 1 1.92 21.76 -1.00
C MET A 1 2.85 20.81 -1.73
N SER A 2 4.15 20.85 -1.47
CA SER A 2 5.10 19.87 -2.01
C SER A 2 5.00 18.59 -1.19
N PHE A 3 4.90 17.44 -1.85
CA PHE A 3 5.01 16.14 -1.21
C PHE A 3 6.41 15.99 -0.59
N GLU A 4 6.47 15.44 0.63
CA GLU A 4 7.71 15.05 1.31
C GLU A 4 7.70 13.55 1.52
N GLN A 5 8.78 12.88 1.10
CA GLN A 5 8.90 11.43 1.24
C GLN A 5 9.13 11.06 2.72
N LYS A 6 8.29 10.15 3.22
CA LYS A 6 8.46 9.49 4.52
C LYS A 6 9.16 8.14 4.31
N SER A 7 9.80 7.63 5.35
CA SER A 7 10.38 6.28 5.35
C SER A 7 9.36 5.17 5.65
N SER A 8 8.14 5.53 6.08
CA SER A 8 7.02 4.61 6.32
C SER A 8 5.69 5.33 6.18
N TYR A 9 4.63 4.57 5.91
CA TYR A 9 3.27 5.07 5.68
C TYR A 9 2.25 4.17 6.38
N SER A 10 1.36 4.80 7.15
CA SER A 10 0.24 4.15 7.84
C SER A 10 -0.89 3.79 6.89
N TYR A 11 -1.90 3.05 7.37
CA TYR A 11 -3.12 2.78 6.61
C TYR A 11 -3.82 4.07 6.20
N GLU A 12 -3.91 5.05 7.10
CA GLU A 12 -4.51 6.35 6.82
C GLU A 12 -3.75 7.11 5.72
N ASP A 13 -2.41 7.07 5.73
CA ASP A 13 -1.61 7.68 4.66
C ASP A 13 -1.88 7.01 3.29
N ILE A 14 -2.02 5.69 3.29
CA ILE A 14 -2.28 4.88 2.09
C ILE A 14 -3.67 5.18 1.53
N ILE A 15 -4.69 5.31 2.39
CA ILE A 15 -6.03 5.74 1.97
C ILE A 15 -6.00 7.15 1.40
N GLN A 16 -5.28 8.09 2.03
CA GLN A 16 -5.09 9.43 1.47
C GLN A 16 -4.40 9.39 0.10
N CYS A 17 -3.49 8.45 -0.13
CA CYS A 17 -2.89 8.24 -1.44
C CYS A 17 -3.93 7.78 -2.47
N GLY A 18 -4.77 6.81 -2.14
CA GLY A 18 -5.85 6.34 -3.02
C GLY A 18 -6.88 7.42 -3.35
N GLU A 19 -7.15 8.33 -2.40
CA GLU A 19 -8.01 9.50 -2.61
C GLU A 19 -7.32 10.64 -3.40
N GLY A 20 -6.04 10.48 -3.80
CA GLY A 20 -5.27 11.51 -4.51
C GLY A 20 -4.82 12.70 -3.65
N LYS A 21 -4.86 12.56 -2.32
CA LYS A 21 -4.50 13.62 -1.37
C LYS A 21 -3.02 13.61 -1.00
N LEU A 22 -2.33 12.48 -1.17
CA LEU A 22 -0.92 12.35 -0.77
C LEU A 22 0.04 13.06 -1.75
N PHE A 23 -0.06 12.75 -3.04
CA PHE A 23 0.82 13.31 -4.07
C PHE A 23 0.22 14.54 -4.76
N GLY A 24 -1.05 14.84 -4.53
CA GLY A 24 -1.79 15.92 -5.19
C GLY A 24 -2.45 15.52 -6.52
N PRO A 25 -3.27 16.40 -7.09
CA PRO A 25 -4.11 16.10 -8.26
C PRO A 25 -3.29 15.82 -9.52
N GLY A 26 -3.68 14.80 -10.27
CA GLY A 26 -3.02 14.39 -11.52
C GLY A 26 -1.76 13.54 -11.34
N ASN A 27 -1.35 13.27 -10.10
CA ASN A 27 -0.21 12.41 -9.77
C ASN A 27 -0.66 10.98 -9.45
N ALA A 28 0.32 10.12 -9.11
CA ALA A 28 0.07 8.72 -8.80
C ALA A 28 -0.95 8.55 -7.66
N GLN A 29 -1.75 7.48 -7.74
CA GLN A 29 -2.71 7.07 -6.73
C GLN A 29 -2.58 5.57 -6.53
N LEU A 30 -2.75 5.13 -5.28
CA LEU A 30 -2.96 3.72 -5.00
C LEU A 30 -4.41 3.32 -5.31
N PRO A 31 -4.70 2.04 -5.54
CA PRO A 31 -6.08 1.56 -5.52
C PRO A 31 -6.72 1.83 -4.16
N LEU A 32 -8.04 2.01 -4.16
CA LEU A 32 -8.84 1.97 -2.93
C LEU A 32 -9.34 0.54 -2.67
N PRO A 33 -9.73 0.20 -1.43
CA PRO A 33 -10.44 -1.04 -1.14
C PRO A 33 -11.65 -1.23 -2.09
N PRO A 34 -11.92 -2.45 -2.56
CA PRO A 34 -11.32 -3.73 -2.13
C PRO A 34 -10.01 -4.11 -2.86
N MET A 35 -9.50 -3.27 -3.76
CA MET A 35 -8.32 -3.57 -4.57
C MET A 35 -6.98 -3.12 -3.94
N LEU A 36 -7.04 -2.43 -2.81
CA LEU A 36 -5.85 -2.14 -2.00
C LEU A 36 -5.39 -3.42 -1.29
N MET A 37 -4.13 -3.82 -1.48
CA MET A 37 -3.59 -5.13 -1.07
C MET A 37 -2.41 -5.04 -0.09
N PHE A 38 -2.33 -3.94 0.66
CA PHE A 38 -1.42 -3.78 1.80
C PHE A 38 -1.98 -2.72 2.75
N ASP A 39 -1.70 -2.87 4.03
CA ASP A 39 -2.22 -2.00 5.08
C ASP A 39 -1.23 -0.91 5.48
N ARG A 40 0.06 -1.15 5.26
CA ARG A 40 1.15 -0.24 5.66
C ARG A 40 2.39 -0.46 4.81
N ILE A 41 3.17 0.61 4.66
CA ILE A 41 4.53 0.57 4.12
C ILE A 41 5.47 0.79 5.30
N THR A 42 6.28 -0.21 5.64
CA THR A 42 7.17 -0.18 6.81
C THR A 42 8.53 0.42 6.51
N ASN A 43 8.96 0.37 5.24
CA ASN A 43 10.23 0.93 4.79
C ASN A 43 10.13 1.47 3.36
N VAL A 44 10.63 2.69 3.15
CA VAL A 44 10.91 3.28 1.85
C VAL A 44 12.30 3.89 1.91
N SER A 45 13.21 3.38 1.07
CA SER A 45 14.57 3.88 0.97
C SER A 45 15.00 3.99 -0.49
N ILE A 46 15.73 5.05 -0.81
CA ILE A 46 16.37 5.25 -2.13
C ILE A 46 17.66 4.42 -2.27
N ASP A 47 18.21 3.98 -1.15
CA ASP A 47 19.41 3.14 -1.07
C ASP A 47 19.05 1.71 -0.63
N GLY A 48 19.95 0.76 -0.88
CA GLY A 48 19.75 -0.64 -0.49
C GLY A 48 18.99 -1.47 -1.53
N GLY A 49 18.32 -2.53 -1.08
CA GLY A 49 17.71 -3.54 -1.95
C GLY A 49 18.76 -4.43 -2.65
N ALA A 50 18.30 -5.44 -3.37
CA ALA A 50 19.17 -6.45 -3.99
C ALA A 50 20.20 -5.88 -4.99
N ASN A 51 19.94 -4.68 -5.53
CA ASN A 51 20.79 -4.03 -6.53
C ASN A 51 21.33 -2.67 -6.08
N GLY A 52 21.16 -2.28 -4.81
CA GLY A 52 21.63 -0.99 -4.31
C GLY A 52 20.92 0.24 -4.91
N LYS A 53 19.66 0.09 -5.36
CA LYS A 53 18.88 1.14 -6.05
C LYS A 53 17.53 1.42 -5.38
N GLY A 54 17.45 1.13 -4.09
CA GLY A 54 16.27 1.37 -3.27
C GLY A 54 15.50 0.09 -2.93
N VAL A 55 14.62 0.23 -1.93
CA VAL A 55 13.79 -0.84 -1.40
C VAL A 55 12.48 -0.27 -0.86
N ILE A 56 11.40 -1.03 -1.03
CA ILE A 56 10.11 -0.78 -0.41
C ILE A 56 9.67 -2.08 0.27
N GLU A 57 9.27 -1.99 1.54
CA GLU A 57 8.71 -3.11 2.31
C GLU A 57 7.31 -2.71 2.79
N ALA A 58 6.34 -3.60 2.62
CA ALA A 58 4.94 -3.39 2.96
C ALA A 58 4.35 -4.66 3.57
N GLU A 59 3.29 -4.48 4.35
CA GLU A 59 2.63 -5.57 5.08
C GLU A 59 1.12 -5.53 4.83
N PHE A 60 0.51 -6.72 4.83
CA PHE A 60 -0.93 -6.92 4.68
C PHE A 60 -1.40 -7.93 5.73
N ASP A 61 -2.32 -7.52 6.59
CA ASP A 61 -2.82 -8.31 7.70
C ASP A 61 -3.88 -9.30 7.21
N ILE A 62 -3.52 -10.58 7.17
CA ILE A 62 -4.43 -11.64 6.75
C ILE A 62 -5.43 -11.96 7.87
N ASN A 63 -6.71 -11.93 7.53
CA ASN A 63 -7.79 -12.41 8.37
C ASN A 63 -8.83 -13.16 7.51
N PRO A 64 -9.60 -14.10 8.09
CA PRO A 64 -10.56 -14.91 7.33
C PRO A 64 -11.70 -14.12 6.67
N ASP A 65 -11.95 -12.88 7.10
CA ASP A 65 -13.05 -12.03 6.62
C ASP A 65 -12.67 -11.21 5.37
N LEU A 66 -11.45 -11.38 4.84
CA LEU A 66 -11.02 -10.70 3.62
C LEU A 66 -11.86 -11.15 2.41
N TRP A 67 -12.37 -10.17 1.66
CA TRP A 67 -13.40 -10.36 0.63
C TRP A 67 -13.10 -11.44 -0.40
N PHE A 68 -11.82 -11.66 -0.72
CA PHE A 68 -11.42 -12.59 -1.76
C PHE A 68 -11.56 -14.05 -1.33
N PHE A 69 -11.48 -14.36 -0.02
CA PHE A 69 -11.64 -15.73 0.48
C PHE A 69 -13.06 -16.27 0.23
N ASP A 70 -14.08 -15.42 0.31
CA ASP A 70 -15.46 -15.83 0.04
C ASP A 70 -15.71 -16.28 -1.40
N CYS A 71 -14.88 -15.83 -2.34
CA CYS A 71 -15.06 -16.08 -3.77
C CYS A 71 -13.95 -16.92 -4.43
N HIS A 72 -12.85 -17.21 -3.73
CA HIS A 72 -11.66 -17.81 -4.33
C HIS A 72 -10.97 -18.82 -3.38
N PHE A 73 -11.48 -20.04 -3.21
CA PHE A 73 -12.66 -20.64 -3.84
C PHE A 73 -13.71 -21.03 -2.79
N LYS A 74 -14.95 -21.25 -3.23
CA LYS A 74 -16.03 -21.69 -2.33
C LYS A 74 -15.67 -23.04 -1.69
N GLY A 75 -15.44 -23.02 -0.37
CA GLY A 75 -15.08 -24.21 0.42
C GLY A 75 -13.58 -24.55 0.43
N ASP A 76 -12.76 -23.74 -0.23
CA ASP A 76 -11.30 -23.83 -0.29
C ASP A 76 -10.72 -22.40 -0.43
N PRO A 77 -10.88 -21.55 0.59
CA PRO A 77 -10.39 -20.17 0.59
C PRO A 77 -8.86 -20.10 0.67
#